data_AF-A0A2P4YJ04-F1
#
_entry.id   AF-A0A2P4YJ04-F1
#
_cell.length_a   1.000
_cell.length_b   1.000
_cell.length_c   1.000
_cell.angle_alpha   90.00
_cell.angle_beta   90.00
_cell.angle_gamma   90.00
#
_symmetry.space_group_name_H-M   'P 1'
#
loop_
_entity.id
_entity.type
_entity.pdbx_description
1 polymer ?
#
loop_
_entity_poly.entity_id
_entity_poly.type
_entity_poly.pdbx_seq_one_letter_code
_entity_poly.pdbx_strand_id
1 'polypeptide(L)'
;MTVSTDNSNAATFGSTATINGDTITIAAGTDGNSIVLGGVFALEFEGQRTGYMPFDVSGTAMKTQLETLSTIGNVNVVRSTIPDPNNGYTWTVSFLDNLGDLSPLQPDSLALTGTAPQIDVIESTKGVLPPFNSKDRTNGLSFDSVVMTDLSDLSVTAYHVDENVPFYF
;
A
#
# COMPACT_ATOMS: atom_id res chain seq x y z
N MET A 1 -27.05 -38.00 -36.47
CA MET A 1 -27.15 -38.30 -35.03
C MET A 1 -27.28 -36.96 -34.32
N THR A 2 -28.49 -36.58 -33.94
CA THR A 2 -28.81 -35.31 -33.29
C THR A 2 -28.66 -35.46 -31.78
N VAL A 3 -27.77 -34.68 -31.16
CA VAL A 3 -27.70 -34.57 -29.70
C VAL A 3 -28.76 -33.56 -29.28
N SER A 4 -29.80 -34.03 -28.60
CA SER A 4 -30.76 -33.20 -27.88
C SER A 4 -30.15 -32.84 -26.52
N THR A 5 -30.13 -31.56 -26.17
CA THR A 5 -29.88 -31.12 -24.79
C THR A 5 -31.21 -30.68 -24.23
N ASP A 6 -31.91 -31.62 -23.57
CA ASP A 6 -33.15 -31.28 -22.88
C ASP A 6 -32.77 -30.52 -21.60
N ASN A 7 -33.22 -29.27 -21.53
CA ASN A 7 -33.03 -28.38 -20.40
C ASN A 7 -34.12 -28.68 -19.35
N SER A 8 -33.77 -29.51 -18.37
CA SER A 8 -34.54 -29.58 -17.12
C SER A 8 -33.59 -29.63 -15.92
N ASN A 9 -33.10 -28.46 -15.52
CA ASN A 9 -32.83 -28.09 -14.13
C ASN A 9 -32.00 -29.06 -13.26
N ALA A 10 -30.97 -29.67 -13.84
CA ALA A 10 -29.81 -30.19 -13.13
C ALA A 10 -28.66 -30.20 -14.14
N ALA A 11 -27.72 -29.28 -13.98
CA ALA A 11 -26.56 -29.25 -14.85
C ALA A 11 -25.71 -30.50 -14.58
N THR A 12 -25.90 -31.54 -15.39
CA THR A 12 -25.05 -32.73 -15.38
C THR A 12 -23.72 -32.35 -16.01
N PHE A 13 -22.82 -31.81 -15.19
CA PHE A 13 -21.45 -31.53 -15.58
C PHE A 13 -20.64 -32.81 -15.36
N GLY A 14 -20.29 -33.50 -16.44
CA GLY A 14 -19.76 -34.87 -16.35
C GLY A 14 -20.20 -35.71 -17.54
N SER A 15 -19.74 -35.35 -18.75
CA SER A 15 -20.05 -36.12 -19.96
C SER A 15 -18.77 -36.66 -20.57
N THR A 16 -18.74 -37.97 -20.80
CA THR A 16 -17.69 -38.62 -21.58
C THR A 16 -18.28 -39.00 -22.93
N ALA A 17 -17.63 -38.54 -24.00
CA ALA A 17 -17.97 -38.94 -25.36
C ALA A 17 -16.73 -39.56 -26.01
N THR A 18 -16.90 -40.77 -26.56
CA THR A 18 -15.84 -41.45 -27.31
C THR A 18 -16.22 -41.46 -28.78
N ILE A 19 -15.42 -40.81 -29.62
CA ILE A 19 -15.59 -40.83 -31.08
C ILE A 19 -14.31 -41.39 -31.69
N ASN A 20 -14.43 -42.47 -32.47
CA ASN A 20 -13.31 -43.14 -33.15
C ASN A 20 -12.15 -43.57 -32.24
N GLY A 21 -12.41 -43.86 -30.96
CA GLY A 21 -11.41 -44.30 -29.99
C GLY A 21 -10.82 -43.18 -29.13
N ASP A 22 -11.04 -41.91 -29.48
CA ASP A 22 -10.64 -40.78 -28.67
C ASP A 22 -11.75 -40.41 -27.68
N THR A 23 -11.40 -40.38 -26.40
CA THR A 23 -12.35 -40.06 -25.31
C THR A 23 -12.16 -38.62 -24.87
N ILE A 24 -13.24 -37.83 -24.98
CA ILE A 24 -13.32 -36.47 -24.46
C ILE A 24 -14.11 -36.52 -23.16
N THR A 25 -13.46 -36.10 -22.06
CA THR A 25 -14.07 -36.01 -20.73
C THR A 25 -14.32 -34.55 -20.38
N ILE A 26 -15.58 -34.19 -20.14
CA ILE A 26 -15.97 -32.91 -19.57
C ILE A 26 -16.23 -33.15 -18.08
N ALA A 27 -15.34 -32.68 -17.21
CA ALA A 27 -15.53 -32.74 -15.76
C ALA A 27 -16.06 -31.41 -15.23
N ALA A 28 -17.04 -31.47 -14.30
CA ALA A 28 -17.43 -30.30 -13.52
C ALA A 28 -16.27 -29.88 -12.60
N GLY A 29 -15.95 -28.59 -12.56
CA GLY A 29 -15.28 -28.04 -11.38
C GLY A 29 -16.28 -28.00 -10.23
N THR A 30 -15.90 -28.48 -9.05
CA THR A 30 -16.70 -28.23 -7.84
C THR A 30 -16.53 -26.76 -7.46
N ASP A 31 -17.63 -26.04 -7.26
CA ASP A 31 -17.59 -24.69 -6.73
C ASP A 31 -16.96 -24.68 -5.33
N GLY A 32 -16.08 -23.73 -5.07
CA GLY A 32 -15.51 -23.55 -3.73
C GLY A 32 -16.57 -23.03 -2.76
N ASN A 33 -16.67 -23.60 -1.56
CA ASN A 33 -17.61 -23.16 -0.51
C ASN A 33 -17.15 -21.88 0.22
N SER A 34 -16.31 -21.06 -0.42
CA SER A 34 -15.72 -19.87 0.18
C SER A 34 -16.71 -18.71 0.12
N ILE A 35 -16.93 -18.05 1.26
CA ILE A 35 -17.67 -16.79 1.36
C ILE A 35 -16.69 -15.68 0.99
N VAL A 36 -17.08 -14.88 0.00
CA VAL A 36 -16.30 -13.73 -0.48
C VAL A 36 -16.03 -12.71 0.64
N LEU A 37 -14.96 -11.94 0.49
CA LEU A 37 -14.59 -10.90 1.44
C LEU A 37 -15.68 -9.82 1.53
N GLY A 38 -15.94 -9.38 2.75
CA GLY A 38 -16.87 -8.30 3.08
C GLY A 38 -16.55 -7.64 4.42
N GLY A 39 -17.48 -6.83 4.91
CA GLY A 39 -17.37 -6.17 6.22
C GLY A 39 -16.57 -4.87 6.15
N VAL A 40 -15.94 -4.54 7.28
CA VAL A 40 -15.20 -3.28 7.46
C VAL A 40 -13.85 -3.52 8.09
N PHE A 41 -12.91 -2.63 7.84
CA PHE A 41 -11.59 -2.63 8.44
C PHE A 41 -11.19 -1.22 8.85
N ALA A 42 -10.16 -1.11 9.68
CA ALA A 42 -9.51 0.17 9.96
C ALA A 42 -8.00 0.02 9.76
N LEU A 43 -7.33 1.15 9.60
CA LEU A 43 -5.87 1.26 9.56
C LEU A 43 -5.38 2.08 10.75
N GLU A 44 -4.28 1.65 11.33
CA GLU A 44 -3.57 2.32 12.42
C GLU A 44 -2.14 2.69 11.98
N PHE A 45 -1.70 3.87 12.43
CA PHE A 45 -0.37 4.41 12.19
C PHE A 45 0.11 5.18 13.41
N GLU A 46 1.29 4.84 13.94
CA GLU A 46 1.93 5.53 15.06
C GLU A 46 0.97 5.74 16.27
N GLY A 47 0.16 4.72 16.58
CA GLY A 47 -0.79 4.72 17.70
C GLY A 47 -2.10 5.49 17.45
N GLN A 48 -2.32 6.00 16.23
CA GLN A 48 -3.59 6.60 15.82
C GLN A 48 -4.32 5.73 14.81
N ARG A 49 -5.64 5.67 14.94
CA ARG A 49 -6.47 4.75 14.19
C ARG A 49 -7.58 5.48 13.43
N THR A 50 -7.75 5.10 12.18
CA THR A 50 -8.84 5.58 11.32
C THR A 50 -10.21 5.06 11.76
N GLY A 51 -11.28 5.68 11.26
CA GLY A 51 -12.62 5.11 11.37
C GLY A 51 -12.75 3.81 10.57
N TYR A 52 -13.77 3.00 10.88
CA TYR A 52 -14.06 1.82 10.07
C TYR A 52 -14.45 2.21 8.65
N MET A 53 -13.78 1.58 7.68
CA MET A 53 -14.00 1.73 6.25
C MET A 53 -14.53 0.41 5.68
N PRO A 54 -15.40 0.45 4.67
CA PRO A 54 -15.84 -0.76 3.99
C PRO A 54 -14.66 -1.44 3.28
N PHE A 55 -14.72 -2.77 3.17
CA PHE A 55 -13.69 -3.57 2.52
C PHE A 55 -13.41 -3.16 1.05
N ASP A 56 -14.33 -2.46 0.39
CA ASP A 56 -14.21 -1.98 -0.99
C ASP A 56 -14.08 -0.46 -1.07
N VAL A 57 -13.58 0.19 -0.02
CA VAL A 57 -13.38 1.65 0.03
C VAL A 57 -12.56 2.16 -1.17
N SER A 58 -12.95 3.30 -1.73
CA SER A 58 -12.22 3.92 -2.85
C SER A 58 -10.88 4.48 -2.41
N GLY A 59 -9.92 4.60 -3.33
CA GLY A 59 -8.62 5.20 -3.03
C GLY A 59 -8.75 6.62 -2.45
N THR A 60 -9.65 7.44 -3.01
CA THR A 60 -9.92 8.80 -2.53
C THR A 60 -10.51 8.83 -1.12
N ALA A 61 -11.43 7.91 -0.81
CA ALA A 61 -12.02 7.83 0.53
C ALA A 61 -11.00 7.31 1.56
N MET A 62 -10.17 6.33 1.20
CA MET A 62 -9.08 5.86 2.07
C MET A 62 -8.04 6.96 2.31
N LYS A 63 -7.65 7.72 1.28
CA LYS A 63 -6.81 8.92 1.43
C LYS A 63 -7.40 9.86 2.47
N THR A 64 -8.67 10.20 2.32
CA THR A 64 -9.34 11.13 3.25
C THR A 64 -9.28 10.62 4.69
N GLN A 65 -9.49 9.32 4.91
CA GLN A 65 -9.42 8.72 6.24
C GLN A 65 -8.01 8.71 6.82
N LEU A 66 -6.99 8.36 6.03
CA LEU A 66 -5.60 8.40 6.47
C LEU A 66 -5.15 9.82 6.82
N GLU A 67 -5.53 10.82 6.02
CA GLU A 67 -5.22 12.23 6.26
C GLU A 67 -6.01 12.83 7.45
N THR A 68 -6.95 12.09 8.07
CA THR A 68 -7.55 12.51 9.36
C THR A 68 -6.64 12.25 10.56
N LEU A 69 -5.65 11.36 10.42
CA LEU A 69 -4.70 11.07 11.49
C LEU A 69 -3.69 12.20 11.56
N SER A 70 -3.47 12.78 12.74
CA SER A 70 -2.50 13.87 12.91
C SER A 70 -1.05 13.40 12.72
N THR A 71 -0.82 12.09 12.69
CA THR A 71 0.48 11.47 12.41
C THR A 71 0.75 11.29 10.90
N ILE A 72 -0.25 11.50 10.04
CA ILE A 72 -0.14 11.35 8.59
C ILE A 72 -0.38 12.71 7.91
N GLY A 73 0.58 13.14 7.08
CA GLY A 73 0.43 14.31 6.21
C GLY A 73 -0.29 13.97 4.91
N ASN A 74 0.03 14.64 3.79
CA ASN A 74 -0.57 14.28 2.52
C ASN A 74 -0.14 12.89 2.05
N VAL A 75 -1.11 12.10 1.57
CA VAL A 75 -0.86 10.79 0.99
C VAL A 75 -1.50 10.67 -0.39
N ASN A 76 -0.88 9.90 -1.27
CA ASN A 76 -1.50 9.44 -2.50
C ASN A 76 -1.93 7.99 -2.32
N VAL A 77 -3.20 7.68 -2.62
CA VAL A 77 -3.75 6.32 -2.49
C VAL A 77 -4.36 5.89 -3.81
N VAL A 78 -3.82 4.80 -4.37
CA VAL A 78 -4.30 4.20 -5.61
C VAL A 78 -4.83 2.80 -5.32
N ARG A 79 -6.07 2.53 -5.71
CA ARG A 79 -6.68 1.20 -5.57
C ARG A 79 -6.60 0.42 -6.87
N SER A 80 -6.45 -0.90 -6.79
CA SER A 80 -6.68 -1.80 -7.93
C SER A 80 -8.08 -1.61 -8.51
N THR A 81 -8.18 -1.68 -9.84
CA THR A 81 -9.44 -1.51 -10.56
C THR A 81 -10.29 -2.77 -10.54
N ILE A 82 -9.65 -3.94 -10.56
CA ILE A 82 -10.28 -5.25 -10.59
C ILE A 82 -10.03 -5.93 -9.24
N PRO A 83 -11.08 -6.49 -8.59
CA PRO A 83 -10.89 -7.27 -7.38
C PRO A 83 -10.26 -8.63 -7.68
N ASP A 84 -9.67 -9.25 -6.67
CA ASP A 84 -9.20 -10.63 -6.75
C ASP A 84 -10.39 -11.63 -6.78
N PRO A 85 -10.15 -12.94 -7.02
CA PRO A 85 -11.22 -13.94 -7.05
C PRO A 85 -12.03 -14.08 -5.75
N ASN A 86 -11.52 -13.57 -4.62
CA ASN A 86 -12.18 -13.55 -3.32
C ASN A 86 -12.86 -12.20 -3.02
N ASN A 87 -12.98 -11.32 -4.02
CA ASN A 87 -13.54 -9.96 -3.90
C ASN A 87 -12.65 -8.98 -3.09
N GLY A 88 -11.35 -9.26 -2.98
CA GLY A 88 -10.37 -8.38 -2.33
C GLY A 88 -9.83 -7.28 -3.25
N TYR A 89 -9.41 -6.15 -2.66
CA TYR A 89 -8.75 -5.05 -3.38
C TYR A 89 -7.35 -4.80 -2.81
N THR A 90 -6.49 -4.16 -3.63
CA THR A 90 -5.16 -3.72 -3.20
C THR A 90 -5.09 -2.21 -3.25
N TRP A 91 -4.56 -1.58 -2.20
CA TRP A 91 -4.30 -0.15 -2.16
C TRP A 91 -2.79 0.10 -2.06
N THR A 92 -2.28 0.94 -2.94
CA THR A 92 -0.93 1.47 -2.86
C THR A 92 -1.01 2.85 -2.21
N VAL A 93 -0.45 2.95 -1.01
CA VAL A 93 -0.36 4.20 -0.24
C VAL A 93 1.05 4.75 -0.39
N SER A 94 1.17 6.01 -0.81
CA SER A 94 2.44 6.74 -0.91
C SER A 94 2.37 7.97 -0.02
N PHE A 95 3.26 8.03 0.97
CA PHE A 95 3.40 9.19 1.84
C PHE A 95 4.17 10.28 1.08
N LEU A 96 3.59 11.49 1.02
CA LEU A 96 4.20 12.63 0.32
C LEU A 96 4.86 13.60 1.28
N ASP A 97 4.27 13.79 2.46
CA ASP A 97 4.77 14.76 3.45
C ASP A 97 5.56 14.09 4.60
N ASN A 98 5.24 12.84 4.93
CA ASN A 98 5.99 12.10 5.96
C ASN A 98 7.37 11.68 5.41
N LEU A 99 8.44 12.28 5.95
CA LEU A 99 9.81 12.06 5.50
C LEU A 99 10.46 10.88 6.21
N GLY A 100 11.40 10.22 5.51
CA GLY A 100 12.19 9.14 6.07
C GLY A 100 11.49 7.79 6.04
N ASP A 101 12.11 6.84 6.74
CA ASP A 101 11.62 5.46 6.87
C ASP A 101 10.45 5.43 7.85
N LEU A 102 9.29 4.93 7.40
CA LEU A 102 8.06 4.95 8.19
C LEU A 102 7.69 3.54 8.63
N SER A 103 7.13 3.43 9.84
CA SER A 103 6.55 2.17 10.30
C SER A 103 5.44 1.69 9.36
N PRO A 104 5.30 0.37 9.12
CA PRO A 104 4.21 -0.14 8.30
C PRO A 104 2.86 0.12 8.97
N LEU A 105 1.85 0.46 8.14
CA LEU A 105 0.46 0.56 8.58
C LEU A 105 0.01 -0.75 9.21
N GLN A 106 -0.72 -0.66 10.33
CA GLN A 106 -1.26 -1.82 11.02
C GLN A 106 -2.75 -1.96 10.68
N PRO A 107 -3.18 -3.04 10.03
CA PRO A 107 -4.59 -3.24 9.73
C PRO A 107 -5.33 -3.81 10.95
N ASP A 108 -6.51 -3.26 11.24
CA ASP A 108 -7.51 -3.94 12.06
C ASP A 108 -8.54 -4.63 11.16
N SER A 109 -8.44 -5.95 11.09
CA SER A 109 -9.30 -6.85 10.32
C SER A 109 -10.40 -7.51 11.16
N LEU A 110 -10.58 -7.16 12.44
CA LEU A 110 -11.51 -7.85 13.36
C LEU A 110 -12.98 -7.82 12.90
N ALA A 111 -13.35 -6.82 12.11
CA ALA A 111 -14.70 -6.63 11.61
C ALA A 111 -14.86 -7.03 10.12
N LEU A 112 -13.87 -7.70 9.54
CA LEU A 112 -13.99 -8.30 8.22
C LEU A 112 -14.77 -9.60 8.28
N THR A 113 -15.47 -9.89 7.19
CA THR A 113 -16.26 -11.11 7.03
C THR A 113 -15.79 -11.90 5.82
N GLY A 114 -15.91 -13.22 5.87
CA GLY A 114 -15.48 -14.12 4.80
C GLY A 114 -14.95 -15.42 5.38
N THR A 115 -14.57 -16.37 4.53
CA THR A 115 -14.04 -17.67 5.01
C THR A 115 -12.67 -17.55 5.67
N ALA A 116 -11.83 -16.60 5.24
CA ALA A 116 -10.55 -16.29 5.85
C ALA A 116 -10.13 -14.85 5.49
N PRO A 117 -10.77 -13.82 6.07
CA PRO A 117 -10.43 -12.45 5.75
C PRO A 117 -9.04 -12.09 6.30
N GLN A 118 -8.15 -11.61 5.43
CA GLN A 118 -6.80 -11.18 5.80
C GLN A 118 -6.46 -9.86 5.10
N ILE A 119 -5.70 -9.01 5.78
CA ILE A 119 -5.09 -7.82 5.19
C ILE A 119 -3.58 -7.97 5.35
N ASP A 120 -2.86 -7.94 4.24
CA ASP A 120 -1.41 -7.93 4.22
C ASP A 120 -0.89 -6.53 3.91
N VAL A 121 0.08 -6.07 4.71
CA VAL A 121 0.75 -4.79 4.50
C VAL A 121 2.21 -5.06 4.17
N ILE A 122 2.65 -4.56 3.01
CA ILE A 122 4.01 -4.72 2.52
C ILE A 122 4.56 -3.33 2.17
N GLU A 123 5.75 -3.03 2.69
CA GLU A 123 6.49 -1.83 2.32
C GLU A 123 7.12 -2.02 0.93
N SER A 124 6.62 -1.30 -0.08
CA SER A 124 7.15 -1.39 -1.45
C SER A 124 8.40 -0.55 -1.67
N THR A 125 8.59 0.54 -0.91
CA THR A 125 9.74 1.44 -1.05
C THR A 125 10.01 2.10 0.29
N LYS A 126 11.23 1.90 0.78
CA LYS A 126 11.72 2.52 2.00
C LYS A 126 11.89 4.02 1.79
N GLY A 127 11.29 4.82 2.66
CA GLY A 127 11.52 6.25 2.64
C GLY A 127 12.96 6.57 3.08
N VAL A 128 13.55 7.60 2.47
CA VAL A 128 14.86 8.12 2.85
C VAL A 128 14.70 9.54 3.31
N LEU A 129 15.38 9.90 4.40
CA LEU A 129 15.46 11.30 4.78
C LEU A 129 16.18 12.05 3.67
N PRO A 130 15.74 13.27 3.32
CA PRO A 130 16.49 14.12 2.43
C PRO A 130 17.95 14.21 2.92
N PRO A 131 18.94 14.11 2.01
CA PRO A 131 20.32 14.29 2.43
C PRO A 131 20.43 15.68 3.06
N PHE A 132 21.12 15.77 4.19
CA PHE A 132 21.48 17.05 4.78
C PHE A 132 22.42 17.74 3.77
N ASN A 133 21.87 18.57 2.88
CA ASN A 133 22.60 19.19 1.77
C ASN A 133 23.29 20.49 2.21
N SER A 134 23.67 20.55 3.48
CA SER A 134 24.35 21.67 4.10
C SER A 134 25.79 21.85 3.58
N LYS A 135 26.17 21.26 2.44
CA LYS A 135 27.54 21.38 1.93
C LYS A 135 27.67 22.59 1.02
N ASP A 136 28.64 23.46 1.27
CA ASP A 136 29.04 24.50 0.33
C ASP A 136 29.35 23.86 -1.03
N ARG A 137 28.72 24.34 -2.11
CA ARG A 137 28.94 23.83 -3.48
C ARG A 137 30.40 23.98 -3.94
N THR A 138 31.15 24.88 -3.33
CA THR A 138 32.54 25.17 -3.69
C THR A 138 33.52 24.21 -3.01
N ASN A 139 33.29 23.87 -1.74
CA ASN A 139 34.27 23.15 -0.91
C ASN A 139 33.79 21.83 -0.31
N GLY A 140 32.50 21.48 -0.43
CA GLY A 140 31.95 20.22 0.10
C GLY A 140 31.96 20.10 1.62
N LEU A 141 32.26 21.19 2.33
CA LEU A 141 32.26 21.31 3.78
C LEU A 141 30.85 21.60 4.28
N SER A 142 30.47 21.08 5.45
CA SER A 142 29.22 21.48 6.12
C SER A 142 29.16 23.01 6.28
N PHE A 143 27.97 23.61 6.19
CA PHE A 143 27.77 25.04 6.41
C PHE A 143 28.34 25.35 7.80
N ASP A 144 29.11 26.43 7.88
CA ASP A 144 29.88 26.88 9.05
C ASP A 144 31.18 26.12 9.40
N SER A 145 31.66 25.23 8.52
CA SER A 145 33.01 24.67 8.63
C SER A 145 34.02 25.54 7.87
N VAL A 146 34.94 26.17 8.61
CA VAL A 146 36.08 26.91 8.05
C VAL A 146 37.36 26.11 8.22
N VAL A 147 38.17 26.02 7.17
CA VAL A 147 39.51 25.43 7.28
C VAL A 147 40.49 26.58 7.52
N MET A 148 41.08 26.63 8.72
CA MET A 148 42.15 27.58 9.02
C MET A 148 43.50 26.96 8.63
N THR A 149 44.08 27.45 7.54
CA THR A 149 45.40 27.00 7.07
C THR A 149 46.57 27.81 7.66
N ASP A 150 46.27 28.95 8.29
CA ASP A 150 47.24 29.78 9.00
C ASP A 150 47.03 29.60 10.52
N LEU A 151 48.08 29.18 11.23
CA LEU A 151 48.05 28.93 12.68
C LEU A 151 48.44 30.16 13.50
N SER A 152 48.81 31.27 12.85
CA SER A 152 49.24 32.50 13.51
C SER A 152 48.08 33.45 13.89
N ASP A 153 46.89 33.22 13.32
CA ASP A 153 45.64 33.90 13.68
C ASP A 153 44.50 32.87 13.69
N LEU A 154 43.98 32.56 14.88
CA LEU A 154 42.92 31.58 15.09
C LEU A 154 41.53 32.23 15.21
N SER A 155 41.37 33.46 14.73
CA SER A 155 40.08 34.16 14.75
C SER A 155 39.26 33.92 13.47
N VAL A 156 38.00 33.53 13.64
CA VAL A 156 37.04 33.31 12.54
C VAL A 156 35.81 34.14 12.82
N THR A 157 35.38 34.93 11.83
CA THR A 157 34.05 35.53 11.81
C THR A 157 33.18 34.72 10.85
N ALA A 158 32.16 34.04 11.37
CA ALA A 158 31.19 33.32 10.55
C ALA A 158 30.20 34.32 9.92
N TYR A 159 30.04 34.30 8.60
CA TYR A 159 29.21 35.29 7.88
C TYR A 159 27.82 34.79 7.46
N HIS A 160 27.45 33.55 7.76
CA HIS A 160 26.19 32.95 7.29
C HIS A 160 25.59 31.99 8.31
N VAL A 161 25.44 32.43 9.56
CA VAL A 161 24.45 31.79 10.44
C VAL A 161 23.09 32.26 9.95
N ASP A 162 22.53 31.55 8.97
CA ASP A 162 21.11 31.73 8.65
C ASP A 162 20.32 31.20 9.85
N GLU A 163 20.04 32.09 10.80
CA GLU A 163 18.93 31.90 11.73
C GLU A 163 17.64 31.83 10.91
N ASN A 164 16.69 30.97 11.30
CA ASN A 164 15.42 30.72 10.60
C ASN A 164 15.45 29.85 9.33
N VAL A 165 16.37 28.89 9.17
CA VAL A 165 16.10 27.77 8.23
C VAL A 165 14.84 27.04 8.71
N PRO A 166 13.71 27.06 7.97
CA PRO A 166 12.52 26.38 8.40
C PRO A 166 12.82 24.87 8.42
N PHE A 167 12.82 24.28 9.60
CA PHE A 167 12.70 22.84 9.73
C PHE A 167 11.26 22.50 9.35
N TYR A 168 11.05 22.03 8.13
CA TYR A 168 9.80 21.39 7.77
C TYR A 168 9.73 20.08 8.56
N PHE A 169 8.89 20.07 9.59
CA PHE A 169 8.52 18.91 10.39
C PHE A 169 7.53 18.03 9.63
#